data_AF-A0A973JJU9-F1
#
_entry.id   AF-A0A973JJU9-F1
#
_cell.length_a   1.000
_cell.length_b   1.000
_cell.length_c   1.000
_cell.angle_alpha   90.00
_cell.angle_beta   90.00
_cell.angle_gamma   90.00
#
_symmetry.space_group_name_H-M   'P 1'
#
loop_
_entity.id
_entity.type
_entity.pdbx_description
1 polymer ?
#
loop_
_entity_poly.entity_id
_entity_poly.type
_entity_poly.pdbx_seq_one_letter_code
_entity_poly.pdbx_strand_id
1 'polypeptide(L)'
;MKRPLLGIVMLALVWLIFILNTLAFEHYWYWIYEWFDIPMHFLGGFWVGGTIIWILGTFLKRRFASTRGGYLLSVVGLAMVIGLLWELFEFSIDTFITFHMNDIIDTLSDLSMDFLGATVAHVLFSRQKDTPALTPHEESSSVDTLLG
;
A
#
# COMPACT_ATOMS: atom_id res chain seq x y z
N MET A 1 5.19 -15.88 4.81
CA MET A 1 6.01 -15.20 5.83
C MET A 1 5.28 -15.27 7.17
N LYS A 2 5.99 -15.45 8.29
CA LYS A 2 5.40 -15.30 9.63
C LYS A 2 5.03 -13.83 9.82
N ARG A 3 3.89 -13.54 10.46
CA ARG A 3 3.38 -12.16 10.66
C ARG A 3 4.42 -11.18 11.28
N PRO A 4 5.21 -11.54 12.32
CA PRO A 4 6.21 -10.61 12.86
C PRO A 4 7.36 -10.33 11.88
N LEU A 5 7.71 -11.29 11.01
CA LEU A 5 8.79 -11.11 10.02
C LEU A 5 8.39 -10.07 8.96
N LEU A 6 7.14 -10.07 8.50
CA LEU A 6 6.67 -9.06 7.54
C LEU A 6 6.81 -7.64 8.13
N GLY A 7 6.42 -7.44 9.39
CA GLY A 7 6.57 -6.15 10.05
C GLY A 7 8.04 -5.69 10.13
N ILE A 8 8.97 -6.60 10.44
CA ILE A 8 10.41 -6.30 10.46
C ILE A 8 10.91 -5.92 9.05
N VAL A 9 10.47 -6.62 8.01
CA VAL A 9 10.84 -6.29 6.62
C VAL A 9 10.29 -4.91 6.22
N MET A 10 9.04 -4.60 6.56
CA MET A 10 8.47 -3.27 6.28
C MET A 10 9.18 -2.16 7.06
N LEU A 11 9.59 -2.43 8.30
CA LEU A 11 10.38 -1.49 9.09
C LEU A 11 11.76 -1.25 8.46
N ALA A 12 12.46 -2.30 8.05
CA ALA A 12 13.74 -2.15 7.37
C ALA A 12 13.59 -1.39 6.03
N LEU A 13 12.50 -1.64 5.30
CA LEU A 13 12.22 -0.97 4.03
C LEU A 13 11.96 0.53 4.21
N VAL A 14 11.18 0.96 5.22
CA VAL A 14 10.98 2.41 5.44
C VAL A 14 12.27 3.11 5.85
N TRP A 15 13.15 2.44 6.59
CA TRP A 15 14.47 2.98 6.90
C TRP A 15 15.33 3.14 5.64
N LEU A 16 15.28 2.17 4.72
CA LEU A 16 15.96 2.30 3.43
C LEU A 16 15.40 3.47 2.62
N ILE A 17 14.07 3.59 2.49
CA ILE A 17 13.41 4.70 1.79
C ILE A 17 13.81 6.04 2.42
N PHE A 18 13.81 6.13 3.75
CA PHE A 18 14.23 7.33 4.47
C PHE A 18 15.67 7.72 4.14
N ILE A 19 16.62 6.77 4.20
CA ILE A 19 18.02 7.02 3.87
C ILE A 19 18.18 7.46 2.42
N LEU A 20 17.53 6.78 1.47
CA LEU A 20 17.58 7.14 0.06
C LEU A 20 17.02 8.55 -0.19
N ASN A 21 15.90 8.88 0.44
CA ASN A 21 15.28 10.20 0.35
C ASN A 21 16.20 11.29 0.91
N THR A 22 16.79 11.08 2.10
CA THR A 22 17.74 12.04 2.68
C THR A 22 18.94 12.27 1.77
N LEU A 23 19.55 11.20 1.24
CA LEU A 23 20.66 11.32 0.30
C LEU A 23 20.25 12.01 -1.00
N ALA A 24 19.04 11.73 -1.49
CA ALA A 24 18.51 12.34 -2.69
C ALA A 24 18.33 13.86 -2.54
N PHE A 25 17.85 14.33 -1.39
CA PHE A 25 17.78 15.76 -1.09
C PHE A 25 19.18 16.38 -0.90
N GLU A 26 20.08 15.75 -0.14
CA GLU A 26 21.43 16.27 0.11
C GLU A 26 22.27 16.40 -1.17
N HIS A 27 22.07 15.48 -2.11
CA HIS A 27 22.82 15.41 -3.37
C HIS A 27 22.02 15.88 -4.59
N TYR A 28 20.84 16.45 -4.39
CA TYR A 28 19.96 16.95 -5.43
C TYR A 28 19.57 15.91 -6.50
N TRP A 29 19.46 14.63 -6.13
CA TRP A 29 19.14 13.55 -7.08
C TRP A 29 17.78 13.73 -7.76
N TYR A 30 16.79 14.28 -7.06
CA TYR A 30 15.47 14.60 -7.63
C TYR A 30 15.55 15.59 -8.81
N TRP A 31 16.55 16.47 -8.82
CA TRP A 31 16.74 17.46 -9.89
C TRP A 31 17.75 17.05 -10.95
N ILE A 32 18.73 16.20 -10.59
CA ILE A 32 19.76 15.74 -11.52
C ILE A 32 19.31 14.50 -12.28
N TYR A 33 18.52 13.65 -11.63
CA TYR A 33 18.03 12.39 -12.17
C TYR A 33 16.50 12.40 -12.11
N GLU A 34 15.87 12.96 -13.15
CA GLU A 34 14.39 13.05 -13.26
C GLU A 34 13.68 11.70 -13.08
N TRP A 35 14.35 10.57 -13.37
CA TRP A 35 13.80 9.23 -13.18
C TRP A 35 13.86 8.73 -11.73
N PHE A 36 14.54 9.41 -10.81
CA PHE A 36 14.79 8.92 -9.45
C PHE A 36 13.51 8.85 -8.61
N ASP A 37 12.50 9.64 -8.93
CA ASP A 37 11.24 9.64 -8.20
C ASP A 37 10.42 8.37 -8.43
N ILE A 38 10.41 7.89 -9.68
CA ILE A 38 9.73 6.67 -10.10
C ILE A 38 10.02 5.45 -9.18
N PRO A 39 11.29 5.05 -8.92
CA PRO A 39 11.56 3.95 -7.99
C PRO A 39 11.22 4.30 -6.54
N MET A 40 11.25 5.58 -6.13
CA MET A 40 10.82 5.99 -4.80
C MET A 40 9.32 5.79 -4.60
N HIS A 41 8.49 6.17 -5.57
CA HIS A 41 7.05 5.88 -5.57
C HIS A 41 6.76 4.38 -5.60
N PHE A 42 7.45 3.61 -6.43
CA PHE A 42 7.28 2.15 -6.41
C PHE A 42 7.58 1.55 -5.03
N LEU A 43 8.68 1.96 -4.40
CA LEU A 43 9.05 1.50 -3.06
C LEU A 43 8.07 2.00 -1.99
N GLY A 44 7.57 3.22 -2.12
CA GLY A 44 6.54 3.83 -1.29
C GLY A 44 5.24 3.03 -1.34
N GLY A 45 4.65 2.85 -2.52
CA GLY A 45 3.47 2.02 -2.72
C GLY A 45 3.64 0.59 -2.23
N PHE A 46 4.81 -0.02 -2.48
CA PHE A 46 5.13 -1.36 -1.97
C PHE A 46 5.16 -1.41 -0.44
N TRP A 47 5.79 -0.42 0.19
CA TRP A 47 5.87 -0.33 1.65
C TRP A 47 4.49 -0.08 2.27
N VAL A 48 3.72 0.86 1.74
CA VAL A 48 2.36 1.15 2.22
C VAL A 48 1.48 -0.08 2.08
N GLY A 49 1.44 -0.70 0.90
CA GLY A 49 0.66 -1.91 0.65
C GLY A 49 1.05 -3.07 1.57
N GLY A 50 2.35 -3.33 1.74
CA GLY A 50 2.86 -4.35 2.64
C GLY A 50 2.55 -4.08 4.12
N THR A 51 2.60 -2.82 4.54
CA THR A 51 2.25 -2.39 5.90
C THR A 51 0.76 -2.56 6.17
N ILE A 52 -0.12 -2.20 5.22
CA ILE A 52 -1.56 -2.45 5.33
C ILE A 52 -1.84 -3.95 5.46
N ILE A 53 -1.19 -4.78 4.63
CA ILE A 53 -1.32 -6.25 4.70
C ILE A 53 -0.90 -6.76 6.08
N TRP A 54 0.21 -6.26 6.61
CA TRP A 54 0.71 -6.61 7.93
C TRP A 54 -0.27 -6.23 9.05
N ILE A 55 -0.82 -5.01 9.01
CA ILE A 55 -1.80 -4.51 10.00
C ILE A 55 -3.08 -5.32 9.94
N LEU A 56 -3.67 -5.48 8.75
CA LEU A 56 -4.91 -6.23 8.54
C LEU A 56 -4.77 -7.71 8.96
N GLY A 57 -3.60 -8.29 8.67
CA GLY A 57 -3.26 -9.66 9.02
C GLY A 57 -3.00 -9.87 10.51
N THR A 58 -2.42 -8.88 11.21
CA THR A 58 -1.98 -9.02 12.60
C THR A 58 -3.06 -8.58 13.59
N PHE A 59 -3.69 -7.43 13.36
CA PHE A 59 -4.58 -6.79 14.33
C PHE A 59 -6.07 -6.99 14.00
N LEU A 60 -6.46 -6.91 12.73
CA LEU A 60 -7.88 -6.88 12.32
C LEU A 60 -8.46 -8.28 11.97
N LYS A 61 -7.69 -9.37 12.17
CA LYS A 61 -8.06 -10.75 11.85
C LYS A 61 -8.77 -10.91 10.48
N ARG A 62 -8.44 -10.07 9.50
CA ARG A 62 -9.03 -10.02 8.14
C ARG A 62 -10.56 -9.84 8.08
N ARG A 63 -11.21 -9.35 9.14
CA ARG A 63 -12.68 -9.21 9.19
C ARG A 63 -13.23 -8.18 8.18
N PHE A 64 -12.39 -7.25 7.74
CA PHE A 64 -12.77 -6.15 6.82
C PHE A 64 -12.81 -6.53 5.34
N ALA A 65 -12.33 -7.71 4.94
CA ALA A 65 -12.29 -8.11 3.54
C ALA A 65 -12.63 -9.59 3.36
N SER A 66 -13.94 -9.88 3.30
CA SER A 66 -14.46 -11.25 3.17
C SER A 66 -14.00 -11.93 1.87
N THR A 67 -13.85 -11.15 0.79
CA THR A 67 -13.43 -11.64 -0.53
C THR A 67 -11.99 -11.24 -0.85
N ARG A 68 -11.32 -12.04 -1.68
CA ARG A 68 -9.97 -11.75 -2.18
C ARG A 68 -9.90 -10.42 -2.94
N GLY A 69 -10.94 -10.13 -3.74
CA GLY A 69 -11.06 -8.85 -4.46
C GLY A 69 -11.25 -7.65 -3.52
N GLY A 70 -12.07 -7.78 -2.49
CA GLY A 70 -12.24 -6.73 -1.48
C GLY A 70 -10.96 -6.44 -0.69
N TYR A 71 -10.14 -7.47 -0.45
CA TYR A 71 -8.84 -7.30 0.20
C TYR A 71 -7.83 -6.58 -0.69
N LEU A 72 -7.76 -6.95 -1.97
CA LEU A 72 -6.94 -6.22 -2.95
C LEU A 72 -7.35 -4.75 -3.03
N LEU A 73 -8.65 -4.48 -3.18
CA LEU A 73 -9.18 -3.13 -3.27
C LEU A 73 -8.85 -2.31 -2.01
N SER A 74 -8.91 -2.91 -0.83
CA SER A 74 -8.56 -2.24 0.41
C SER A 74 -7.07 -1.90 0.48
N VAL A 75 -6.19 -2.83 0.09
CA VAL A 75 -4.73 -2.62 0.11
C VAL A 75 -4.33 -1.55 -0.91
N VAL A 76 -4.74 -1.71 -2.16
CA VAL A 76 -4.38 -0.80 -3.25
C VAL A 76 -5.09 0.54 -3.10
N GLY A 77 -6.38 0.55 -2.74
CA GLY A 77 -7.14 1.78 -2.55
C GLY A 77 -6.58 2.67 -1.45
N LEU A 78 -6.20 2.09 -0.30
CA LEU A 78 -5.54 2.85 0.77
C LEU A 78 -4.14 3.32 0.36
N ALA A 79 -3.39 2.51 -0.38
CA ALA A 79 -2.09 2.92 -0.91
C ALA A 79 -2.22 4.11 -1.87
N MET A 80 -3.20 4.09 -2.77
CA MET A 80 -3.49 5.18 -3.70
C MET A 80 -3.92 6.47 -2.99
N VAL A 81 -4.67 6.37 -1.89
CA VAL A 81 -5.01 7.55 -1.09
C VAL A 81 -3.75 8.17 -0.50
N ILE A 82 -2.81 7.36 -0.01
CA ILE A 82 -1.54 7.85 0.53
C ILE A 82 -0.66 8.44 -0.58
N GLY A 83 -0.54 7.78 -1.73
CA GLY A 83 0.17 8.29 -2.90
C GLY A 83 -0.39 9.63 -3.36
N LEU A 84 -1.71 9.76 -3.48
CA LEU A 84 -2.36 11.02 -3.83
C LEU A 84 -2.08 12.14 -2.82
N LEU A 85 -2.03 11.82 -1.52
CA LEU A 85 -1.66 12.80 -0.50
C LEU A 85 -0.19 13.22 -0.61
N TRP A 86 0.69 12.32 -1.06
CA TRP A 86 2.09 12.61 -1.32
C TRP A 86 2.26 13.54 -2.53
N GLU A 87 1.59 13.26 -3.64
CA GLU A 87 1.55 14.14 -4.82
C GLU A 87 1.06 15.56 -4.49
N LEU A 88 0.00 15.65 -3.67
CA LEU A 88 -0.51 16.95 -3.21
C LEU A 88 0.50 17.68 -2.33
N PHE A 89 1.29 16.95 -1.55
CA PHE A 89 2.37 17.51 -0.76
C PHE A 89 3.50 18.02 -1.67
N GLU A 90 3.94 17.23 -2.64
CA GLU A 90 4.97 17.63 -3.60
C GLU A 90 4.54 18.84 -4.41
N PHE A 91 3.35 18.81 -4.99
CA PHE A 91 2.77 19.97 -5.68
C PHE A 91 2.78 21.23 -4.81
N SER A 92 2.51 21.09 -3.50
CA SER A 92 2.55 22.21 -2.56
C SER A 92 3.97 22.72 -2.33
N ILE A 93 4.94 21.83 -2.12
CA ILE A 93 6.36 22.18 -1.99
C ILE A 93 6.85 22.87 -3.26
N ASP A 94 6.47 22.33 -4.41
CA ASP A 94 6.89 22.80 -5.71
C ASP A 94 6.34 24.18 -6.04
N THR A 95 5.06 24.40 -5.76
CA THR A 95 4.40 25.68 -5.98
C THR A 95 4.91 26.77 -5.03
N PHE A 96 5.13 26.45 -3.75
CA PHE A 96 5.37 27.46 -2.71
C PHE A 96 6.83 27.62 -2.29
N ILE A 97 7.70 26.63 -2.55
CA ILE A 97 9.08 26.60 -2.06
C ILE A 97 10.08 26.57 -3.21
N THR A 98 9.94 25.61 -4.14
CA THR A 98 10.94 25.41 -5.21
C THR A 98 10.65 26.28 -6.44
N PHE A 99 9.39 26.72 -6.61
CA PHE A 99 8.88 27.42 -7.79
C PHE A 99 9.07 26.63 -9.10
N HIS A 100 9.16 25.30 -8.98
CA HIS A 100 9.12 24.36 -10.09
C HIS A 100 7.68 23.88 -10.22
N MET A 101 7.07 23.92 -11.41
CA MET A 101 5.69 23.44 -11.54
C MET A 101 5.71 21.95 -11.87
N ASN A 102 5.05 21.17 -11.03
CA ASN A 102 4.94 19.73 -11.20
C ASN A 102 4.11 19.38 -12.45
N ASP A 103 4.55 18.40 -13.24
CA ASP A 103 3.90 17.99 -14.50
C ASP A 103 2.81 16.95 -14.20
N ILE A 104 1.64 17.10 -14.80
CA ILE A 104 0.55 16.13 -14.68
C ILE A 104 0.96 14.72 -15.17
N ILE A 105 1.89 14.64 -16.11
CA ILE A 105 2.43 13.36 -16.60
C ILE A 105 3.30 12.69 -15.53
N ASP A 106 4.03 13.47 -14.74
CA ASP A 106 4.88 12.99 -13.64
C ASP A 106 4.00 12.40 -12.54
N THR A 107 3.07 13.20 -12.01
CA THR A 107 2.08 12.74 -11.02
C THR A 107 1.31 11.48 -11.44
N LEU A 108 0.93 11.37 -12.72
CA LEU A 108 0.27 10.15 -13.21
C LEU A 108 1.21 8.94 -13.23
N SER A 109 2.47 9.15 -13.55
CA SER A 109 3.51 8.12 -13.54
C SER A 109 3.79 7.66 -12.11
N ASP A 110 3.87 8.58 -11.18
CA ASP A 110 4.14 8.33 -9.76
C ASP A 110 2.99 7.58 -9.08
N LEU A 111 1.74 8.03 -9.29
CA LEU A 111 0.56 7.29 -8.85
C LEU A 111 0.46 5.90 -9.49
N SER A 112 0.93 5.73 -10.73
CA SER A 112 0.99 4.42 -11.37
C SER A 112 2.03 3.50 -10.71
N MET A 113 3.15 4.07 -10.26
CA MET A 113 4.19 3.33 -9.53
C MET A 113 3.75 2.97 -8.11
N ASP A 114 3.03 3.86 -7.42
CA ASP A 114 2.41 3.56 -6.13
C ASP A 114 1.41 2.40 -6.25
N PHE A 115 0.54 2.45 -7.26
CA PHE A 115 -0.39 1.39 -7.59
C PHE A 115 0.33 0.06 -7.83
N LEU A 116 1.38 0.08 -8.65
CA LEU A 116 2.14 -1.10 -9.02
C LEU A 116 2.85 -1.70 -7.79
N GLY A 117 3.52 -0.87 -7.00
CA GLY A 117 4.19 -1.28 -5.76
C GLY A 117 3.22 -1.95 -4.79
N ALA A 118 2.07 -1.33 -4.53
CA ALA A 118 1.04 -1.87 -3.64
C ALA A 118 0.47 -3.20 -4.16
N THR A 119 0.29 -3.31 -5.48
CA THR A 119 -0.19 -4.54 -6.14
C THR A 119 0.84 -5.67 -6.01
N VAL A 120 2.13 -5.38 -6.22
CA VAL A 120 3.20 -6.38 -6.05
C VAL A 120 3.26 -6.83 -4.59
N ALA A 121 3.20 -5.92 -3.62
CA ALA A 121 3.14 -6.27 -2.21
C ALA A 121 1.95 -7.18 -1.89
N HIS A 122 0.78 -6.88 -2.47
CA HIS A 122 -0.40 -7.74 -2.37
C HIS A 122 -0.14 -9.14 -2.92
N VAL A 123 0.40 -9.27 -4.13
CA VAL A 123 0.67 -10.59 -4.76
C VAL A 123 1.65 -11.40 -3.91
N LEU A 124 2.71 -10.78 -3.38
CA LEU A 124 3.74 -11.48 -2.63
C LEU A 124 3.30 -11.89 -1.21
N PHE A 125 2.49 -11.07 -0.55
CA PHE A 125 2.23 -11.24 0.89
C PHE A 125 0.79 -11.64 1.23
N SER A 126 -0.16 -11.50 0.32
CA SER A 126 -1.55 -11.88 0.56
C SER A 126 -1.71 -13.40 0.54
N ARG A 127 -2.06 -13.96 1.69
CA ARG A 127 -2.37 -15.40 1.84
C ARG A 127 -3.86 -15.61 2.13
N GLN A 128 -4.74 -15.01 1.33
CA GLN A 128 -6.19 -15.24 1.47
C GLN A 128 -6.56 -16.52 0.72
N LYS A 129 -7.07 -17.50 1.46
CA LYS A 129 -7.88 -18.57 0.88
C LYS A 129 -9.29 -18.02 0.83
N ASP A 130 -10.00 -18.25 -0.26
CA ASP A 130 -11.41 -17.88 -0.33
C ASP A 130 -12.14 -18.62 0.79
N THR A 131 -12.79 -17.88 1.68
CA THR A 131 -13.73 -18.49 2.62
C THR A 131 -14.87 -19.02 1.76
N PRO A 132 -15.18 -20.32 1.80
CA PRO A 132 -16.33 -20.83 1.07
C PRO A 132 -17.55 -20.03 1.49
N ALA A 133 -18.39 -19.63 0.52
CA ALA A 133 -19.70 -19.12 0.86
C ALA A 133 -20.39 -20.17 1.76
N LEU A 134 -20.91 -19.74 2.91
CA LEU A 134 -21.69 -20.63 3.77
C LEU A 134 -22.78 -21.25 2.91
N THR A 135 -22.76 -22.57 2.78
CA THR A 135 -23.81 -23.26 2.04
C THR A 135 -25.12 -23.09 2.82
N PRO A 136 -26.26 -22.87 2.16
CA PRO A 136 -27.54 -22.60 2.82
C PRO A 136 -27.96 -23.63 3.90
N HIS A 137 -27.41 -24.84 3.87
CA HIS A 137 -27.70 -25.91 4.81
C HIS A 137 -27.16 -25.69 6.24
N GLU A 138 -26.13 -24.87 6.45
CA GLU A 138 -25.62 -24.58 7.80
C GLU A 138 -26.42 -23.49 8.53
N GLU A 139 -27.12 -22.64 7.77
CA GLU A 139 -27.95 -21.57 8.35
C GLU A 139 -29.19 -22.16 9.04
N SER A 140 -29.85 -23.16 8.43
CA SER A 140 -31.04 -23.79 9.02
C SER A 140 -30.73 -24.55 10.32
N SER A 141 -29.60 -25.26 10.41
CA SER A 141 -29.26 -26.01 11.63
C SER A 141 -28.93 -25.10 12.82
N SER A 142 -28.38 -23.91 12.56
CA SER A 142 -28.06 -22.92 13.59
C SER A 142 -29.31 -22.27 14.18
N VAL A 143 -30.34 -22.06 13.34
CA VAL A 143 -31.64 -21.53 13.76
C VAL A 143 -32.41 -22.57 14.57
N ASP A 144 -32.39 -23.84 14.15
CA ASP A 144 -33.07 -24.93 14.86
C ASP A 144 -32.46 -25.18 16.26
N THR A 145 -31.15 -24.94 16.44
CA THR A 145 -30.46 -25.12 17.74
C THR A 145 -30.73 -23.96 18.72
N LEU A 146 -31.12 -22.79 18.23
CA LEU A 146 -31.45 -21.62 19.07
C LEU A 146 -32.92 -21.57 19.49
N LEU A 147 -33.77 -22.39 18.86
CA LEU A 147 -35.22 -22.42 19.08
C LEU A 147 -35.72 -23.68 19.81
N GLY A 148 -34.81 -24.57 20.23
CA GLY A 148 -35.09 -25.74 21.08
C GLY A 148 -34.54 -25.59 22.49
#